data_AF-A0AAV9PFD0-F1
#
_entry.id   AF-A0AAV9PFD0-F1
#
_cell.length_a   1.000
_cell.length_b   1.000
_cell.length_c   1.000
_cell.angle_alpha   90.00
_cell.angle_beta   90.00
_cell.angle_gamma   90.00
#
_symmetry.space_group_name_H-M   'P 1'
#
loop_
_entity.id
_entity.type
_entity.pdbx_description
1 polymer ?
#
loop_
_entity_poly.entity_id
_entity_poly.type
_entity_poly.pdbx_seq_one_letter_code
_entity_poly.pdbx_strand_id
1 'polypeptide(L)'
;MDGVYLTLRLPAPWITGVGEGGGTSASTPIVAAMFNRIVEERLRASKGPLGFINLVLYQHPGVLKNIAIGNNAVCCDGKCNATTGFRATPGWDPVTGLGTPDYPKMLELFAGLP
;
A
#
# COMPACT_ATOMS: atom_id res chain seq x y z
N MET A 1 4.56 -17.67 -20.01
CA MET A 1 5.55 -17.46 -18.94
C MET A 1 4.99 -18.19 -17.75
N ASP A 2 5.42 -19.43 -17.60
CA ASP A 2 4.76 -20.41 -16.75
C ASP A 2 5.27 -20.26 -15.32
N GLY A 3 4.39 -19.85 -14.42
CA GLY A 3 4.69 -19.72 -12.99
C GLY A 3 4.89 -21.10 -12.38
N VAL A 4 6.10 -21.37 -11.89
CA VAL A 4 6.40 -22.53 -11.05
C VAL A 4 5.80 -22.28 -9.68
N TYR A 5 4.68 -22.92 -9.37
CA TYR A 5 4.13 -22.96 -8.02
C TYR A 5 4.89 -24.01 -7.19
N LEU A 6 5.57 -23.56 -6.13
CA LEU A 6 6.17 -24.44 -5.13
C LEU A 6 5.05 -25.06 -4.27
N THR A 7 4.56 -26.24 -4.64
CA THR A 7 3.62 -26.99 -3.80
C THR A 7 4.37 -27.74 -2.70
N LEU A 8 4.44 -27.16 -1.50
CA LEU A 8 4.80 -27.89 -0.28
C LEU A 8 3.63 -28.82 0.10
N ARG A 9 3.79 -30.10 -0.19
CA ARG A 9 2.79 -31.14 0.10
C ARG A 9 2.96 -31.59 1.56
N LEU A 10 2.28 -30.94 2.50
CA LEU A 10 2.15 -31.41 3.88
C LEU A 10 0.79 -32.13 4.07
N PRO A 11 0.75 -33.32 4.69
CA PRO A 11 -0.47 -34.10 4.85
C PRO A 11 -1.25 -33.61 6.08
N ALA A 12 -2.06 -32.56 5.91
CA ALA A 12 -3.07 -32.18 6.89
C ALA A 12 -4.40 -31.89 6.17
N PRO A 13 -5.53 -32.54 6.52
CA PRO A 13 -6.80 -32.42 5.81
C PRO A 13 -7.51 -31.06 5.96
N TRP A 14 -6.87 -30.06 6.57
CA TRP A 14 -7.47 -28.74 6.85
C TRP A 14 -6.75 -27.56 6.19
N ILE A 15 -5.68 -27.80 5.42
CA ILE A 15 -5.02 -26.77 4.62
C ILE A 15 -5.44 -26.96 3.17
N THR A 16 -6.61 -26.45 2.82
CA THR A 16 -7.07 -26.38 1.43
C THR A 16 -6.46 -25.14 0.78
N GLY A 17 -5.18 -25.22 0.41
CA GLY A 17 -4.52 -24.30 -0.52
C GLY A 17 -3.95 -23.02 0.11
N VAL A 18 -2.84 -22.53 -0.48
CA VAL A 18 -2.47 -21.13 -0.39
C VAL A 18 -3.47 -20.35 -1.25
N GLY A 19 -4.42 -19.67 -0.62
CA GLY A 19 -5.36 -18.79 -1.31
C GLY A 19 -4.71 -17.44 -1.62
N GLU A 20 -4.98 -16.89 -2.81
CA GLU A 20 -4.64 -15.50 -3.11
C GLU A 20 -5.60 -14.56 -2.34
N GLY A 21 -5.08 -13.86 -1.34
CA GLY A 21 -5.82 -12.86 -0.57
C GLY A 21 -5.54 -11.45 -1.07
N GLY A 22 -6.55 -10.59 -1.14
CA GLY A 22 -6.42 -9.22 -1.64
C GLY A 22 -7.28 -8.20 -0.90
N GLY A 23 -7.58 -7.11 -1.59
CA GLY A 23 -8.37 -6.00 -1.03
C GLY A 23 -7.55 -5.02 -0.18
N THR A 24 -8.20 -3.94 0.25
CA THR A 24 -7.57 -2.93 1.09
C THR A 24 -7.06 -3.50 2.42
N SER A 25 -7.70 -4.57 2.92
CA SER A 25 -7.26 -5.36 4.07
C SER A 25 -5.87 -5.96 3.92
N ALA A 26 -5.43 -6.30 2.70
CA ALA A 26 -4.06 -6.73 2.45
C ALA A 26 -3.09 -5.54 2.36
N SER A 27 -3.53 -4.41 1.80
CA SER A 27 -2.69 -3.20 1.66
C SER A 27 -2.36 -2.53 3.00
N THR A 28 -3.32 -2.44 3.94
CA THR A 28 -3.15 -1.79 5.24
C THR A 28 -1.96 -2.35 6.05
N PRO A 29 -1.84 -3.67 6.30
CA PRO A 29 -0.72 -4.21 7.05
C PRO A 29 0.63 -4.08 6.32
N ILE A 30 0.64 -4.07 4.99
CA ILE A 30 1.87 -3.85 4.20
C ILE A 30 2.41 -2.44 4.45
N VAL A 31 1.56 -1.42 4.35
CA VAL A 31 1.94 -0.03 4.61
C VAL A 31 2.36 0.16 6.08
N ALA A 32 1.64 -0.45 7.02
CA ALA A 32 1.98 -0.40 8.44
C ALA A 32 3.38 -1.01 8.72
N ALA A 33 3.71 -2.14 8.09
CA ALA A 33 5.02 -2.77 8.24
C ALA A 33 6.16 -1.88 7.72
N MET A 34 5.95 -1.16 6.61
CA MET A 34 6.93 -0.21 6.08
C MET A 34 7.19 0.94 7.07
N PHE A 35 6.15 1.53 7.65
CA PHE A 35 6.32 2.56 8.68
C PHE A 35 6.96 2.03 9.95
N ASN A 36 6.61 0.81 10.38
CA ASN A 36 7.25 0.19 11.53
C ASN A 36 8.76 0.03 11.32
N ARG A 37 9.18 -0.34 10.10
CA ARG A 37 10.61 -0.42 9.76
C ARG A 37 11.30 0.95 9.81
N ILE A 38 10.64 2.00 9.32
CA ILE A 38 11.16 3.38 9.42
C ILE A 38 11.31 3.79 10.89
N VAL A 39 10.33 3.46 11.75
CA VAL A 39 10.41 3.72 13.19
C VAL A 39 11.59 2.95 13.82
N GLU A 40 11.86 1.71 13.41
CA GLU A 40 13.03 0.96 13.86
C GLU A 40 14.34 1.69 13.51
N GLU A 41 14.49 2.19 12.28
CA GLU A 41 15.67 2.95 11.87
C GLU A 41 15.81 4.28 12.64
N ARG A 42 14.68 4.95 12.93
CA ARG A 42 14.67 6.14 13.78
C ARG A 42 15.14 5.84 15.21
N LEU A 43 14.65 4.76 15.80
CA LEU A 43 15.04 4.35 17.16
C LEU A 43 16.53 3.97 17.23
N ARG A 44 17.08 3.32 16.19
CA ARG A 44 18.53 3.05 16.07
C ARG A 44 19.36 4.34 16.06
N ALA A 45 18.80 5.43 15.55
CA ALA A 45 19.39 6.76 15.58
C ALA A 45 19.02 7.59 16.83
N SER A 46 18.48 6.95 17.88
CA SER A 46 18.01 7.58 19.12
C SER A 46 16.92 8.65 18.91
N LYS A 47 16.15 8.55 17.82
CA LYS A 47 14.98 9.40 17.55
C LYS A 47 13.70 8.75 18.05
N GLY A 48 12.67 9.57 18.27
CA GLY A 48 11.34 9.11 18.67
C GLY A 48 10.53 8.46 17.53
N PRO A 49 9.36 7.86 17.85
CA PRO A 49 8.44 7.31 16.87
C PRO A 49 7.86 8.40 15.95
N LEU A 50 7.18 7.97 14.90
CA LEU A 50 6.42 8.88 14.04
C LEU A 50 5.08 9.25 14.69
N GLY A 51 4.72 10.53 14.63
CA GLY A 51 3.40 11.03 14.99
C GLY A 51 2.42 10.94 13.83
N PHE A 52 1.58 11.97 13.66
CA PHE A 52 0.63 12.05 12.55
C PHE A 52 1.34 12.29 11.21
N ILE A 53 1.56 11.21 10.45
CA ILE A 53 2.35 11.20 9.21
C ILE A 53 1.71 11.94 8.03
N ASN A 54 0.38 12.17 8.04
CA ASN A 54 -0.31 12.68 6.86
C ASN A 54 0.21 14.04 6.43
N LEU A 55 0.43 14.98 7.36
CA LEU A 55 0.93 16.33 7.01
C LEU A 55 2.25 16.26 6.22
N VAL A 56 3.17 15.40 6.66
CA VAL A 56 4.46 15.19 5.99
C VAL A 56 4.25 14.59 4.60
N LEU A 57 3.40 13.56 4.47
CA LEU A 57 3.15 12.92 3.17
C LEU A 57 2.55 13.90 2.13
N TYR A 58 1.59 14.72 2.55
CA TYR A 58 0.97 15.72 1.65
C TYR A 58 1.92 16.87 1.28
N GLN A 59 2.91 17.17 2.12
CA GLN A 59 3.98 18.13 1.79
C GLN A 59 5.06 17.53 0.88
N HIS A 60 5.22 16.20 0.90
CA HIS A 60 6.27 15.49 0.17
C HIS A 60 5.72 14.35 -0.69
N PRO A 61 4.81 14.61 -1.65
CA PRO A 61 4.17 13.57 -2.45
C PRO A 61 5.16 12.74 -3.30
N GLY A 62 6.36 13.27 -3.58
CA GLY A 62 7.40 12.58 -4.37
C GLY A 62 7.99 11.32 -3.72
N VAL A 63 7.70 11.04 -2.44
CA VAL A 63 8.06 9.79 -1.76
C VAL A 63 7.05 8.66 -2.01
N LEU A 64 6.01 8.93 -2.80
CA LEU A 64 4.98 7.99 -3.21
C LEU A 64 4.99 7.89 -4.74
N LYS A 65 4.60 6.74 -5.27
CA LYS A 65 4.43 6.51 -6.71
C LYS A 65 2.97 6.73 -7.07
N ASN A 66 2.71 7.84 -7.73
CA ASN A 66 1.40 8.23 -8.23
C ASN A 66 0.81 7.18 -9.18
N ILE A 67 -0.48 6.88 -9.02
CA ILE A 67 -1.23 5.98 -9.91
C ILE A 67 -2.23 6.83 -10.69
N ALA A 68 -1.97 7.09 -11.98
CA ALA A 68 -2.78 8.00 -12.78
C ALA A 68 -3.79 7.30 -13.72
N ILE A 69 -3.85 5.97 -13.68
CA ILE A 69 -4.66 5.17 -14.61
C ILE A 69 -5.49 4.16 -13.81
N GLY A 70 -6.82 4.24 -13.95
CA GLY A 70 -7.76 3.36 -13.27
C GLY A 70 -9.01 4.10 -12.79
N ASN A 71 -9.92 3.36 -12.15
CA ASN A 71 -11.09 3.89 -11.46
C ASN A 71 -11.53 2.90 -10.37
N ASN A 72 -12.36 3.36 -9.42
CA ASN A 72 -13.00 2.51 -8.41
C ASN A 72 -14.51 2.33 -8.64
N ALA A 73 -14.96 2.33 -9.90
CA ALA A 73 -16.37 2.09 -10.19
C ALA A 73 -16.76 0.67 -9.77
N VAL A 74 -17.87 0.56 -9.05
CA VAL A 74 -18.44 -0.71 -8.58
C VAL A 74 -19.75 -1.00 -9.29
N CYS A 75 -19.97 -2.27 -9.63
CA CYS A 75 -21.17 -2.72 -10.30
C CYS A 75 -22.20 -3.19 -9.26
N CYS A 76 -22.94 -2.25 -8.66
CA CYS A 76 -23.87 -2.54 -7.55
C CYS A 76 -25.17 -3.24 -7.99
N ASP A 77 -25.48 -3.24 -9.30
CA ASP A 77 -26.77 -3.71 -9.86
C ASP A 77 -26.58 -4.68 -11.05
N GLY A 78 -25.40 -5.28 -11.20
CA GLY A 78 -25.06 -6.12 -12.35
C GLY A 78 -24.76 -5.34 -13.63
N LYS A 79 -24.81 -4.00 -13.60
CA LYS A 79 -24.36 -3.13 -14.69
C LYS A 79 -23.09 -2.41 -14.26
N CYS A 80 -21.98 -2.77 -14.91
CA CYS A 80 -20.73 -2.05 -14.74
C CYS A 80 -20.76 -0.75 -15.55
N ASN A 81 -21.42 0.26 -15.02
CA ASN A 81 -21.39 1.59 -15.61
C ASN A 81 -20.30 2.43 -14.91
N ALA A 82 -19.38 2.99 -15.70
CA ALA A 82 -18.25 3.79 -15.19
C ALA A 82 -18.67 5.11 -14.51
N THR A 83 -19.97 5.41 -14.43
CA THR A 83 -20.55 6.61 -13.82
C THR A 83 -20.65 6.55 -12.29
N THR A 84 -20.44 5.39 -11.66
CA THR A 84 -20.59 5.19 -10.21
C THR A 84 -19.26 5.13 -9.44
N GLY A 85 -18.22 5.82 -9.92
CA GLY A 85 -16.92 5.86 -9.24
C GLY A 85 -16.07 7.06 -9.65
N PHE A 86 -14.91 7.18 -9.02
CA PHE A 86 -13.92 8.19 -9.33
C PHE A 86 -12.83 7.62 -10.25
N ARG A 87 -12.18 8.51 -11.00
CA ARG A 87 -11.03 8.17 -11.84
C ARG A 87 -9.73 8.52 -11.12
N ALA A 88 -8.72 7.70 -11.32
CA ALA A 88 -7.36 8.00 -10.94
C ALA A 88 -6.81 9.13 -11.83
N THR A 89 -5.99 10.03 -11.29
CA THR A 89 -5.49 11.21 -12.01
C THR A 89 -4.05 11.52 -11.61
N PRO A 90 -3.29 12.30 -12.41
CA PRO A 90 -2.00 12.82 -11.96
C PRO A 90 -2.11 13.58 -10.63
N GLY A 91 -1.37 13.16 -9.61
CA GLY A 91 -1.33 13.82 -8.31
C GLY A 91 -2.15 13.08 -7.26
N TRP A 92 -2.91 13.81 -6.44
CA TRP A 92 -3.84 13.18 -5.50
C TRP A 92 -5.15 12.82 -6.20
N ASP A 93 -5.69 11.65 -5.91
CA ASP A 93 -7.03 11.25 -6.35
C ASP A 93 -7.79 10.43 -5.29
N PRO A 94 -9.13 10.36 -5.36
CA PRO A 94 -9.95 9.61 -4.41
C PRO A 94 -9.98 8.09 -4.65
N VAL A 95 -9.12 7.56 -5.54
CA VAL A 95 -8.98 6.11 -5.82
C VAL A 95 -7.76 5.55 -5.09
N THR A 96 -6.62 6.24 -5.18
CA THR A 96 -5.32 5.80 -4.65
C THR A 96 -4.64 6.83 -3.74
N GLY A 97 -5.26 7.99 -3.51
CA GLY A 97 -4.68 9.08 -2.73
C GLY A 97 -3.46 9.64 -3.43
N LEU A 98 -2.34 9.71 -2.71
CA LEU A 98 -1.04 10.11 -3.26
C LEU A 98 -0.31 8.96 -3.98
N GLY A 99 -0.88 7.75 -3.97
CA GLY A 99 -0.33 6.56 -4.62
C GLY A 99 0.32 5.56 -3.66
N THR A 100 1.31 4.82 -4.16
CA THR A 100 1.92 3.68 -3.44
C THR A 100 3.25 4.05 -2.77
N PRO A 101 3.61 3.48 -1.60
CA PRO A 101 4.90 3.69 -0.94
C PRO A 101 6.13 3.49 -1.85
N ASP A 102 7.01 4.48 -1.91
CA ASP A 102 8.39 4.32 -2.39
C ASP A 102 9.32 4.24 -1.16
N TYR A 103 9.49 3.02 -0.62
CA TYR A 103 10.12 2.81 0.68
C TYR A 103 11.48 3.49 0.85
N PRO A 104 12.44 3.42 -0.10
CA PRO A 104 13.72 4.11 0.04
C PRO A 104 13.58 5.62 0.25
N LYS A 105 12.69 6.28 -0.52
CA LYS A 105 12.45 7.73 -0.40
C LYS A 105 11.72 8.08 0.90
N MET A 106 10.77 7.23 1.31
CA MET A 106 10.09 7.40 2.59
C MET A 106 11.07 7.27 3.75
N LEU A 107 11.96 6.28 3.72
CA LEU A 107 12.97 6.08 4.74
C LEU A 107 13.87 7.31 4.84
N GLU A 108 14.39 7.81 3.71
CA GLU A 108 15.20 9.02 3.67
C GLU A 108 14.49 10.22 4.31
N LEU A 109 13.24 10.49 3.89
CA LEU A 109 12.45 11.60 4.41
C LEU A 109 12.18 11.46 5.92
N PHE A 110 11.59 10.33 6.34
CA PHE A 110 11.13 10.16 7.71
C PHE A 110 12.26 9.88 8.70
N ALA A 111 13.37 9.27 8.29
CA ALA A 111 14.56 9.18 9.12
C ALA A 111 15.24 10.54 9.28
N GLY A 112 15.09 11.44 8.30
CA GLY A 112 15.61 12.82 8.35
C GLY A 112 14.85 13.75 9.29
N LEU A 113 13.56 13.50 9.55
CA LEU A 113 12.75 14.32 10.47
C LEU A 113 13.37 14.39 11.88
N PRO A 114 13.15 15.49 12.62
CA PRO A 114 13.57 15.62 14.02
C PRO A 114 13.20 14.42 14.89
#